data_AF-A0A952AZ52-F1
#
_entry.id   AF-A0A952AZ52-F1
#
_cell.length_a   1.000
_cell.length_b   1.000
_cell.length_c   1.000
_cell.angle_alpha   90.00
_cell.angle_beta   90.00
_cell.angle_gamma   90.00
#
_symmetry.space_group_name_H-M   'P 1'
#
loop_
_entity.id
_entity.type
_entity.pdbx_description
1 polymer ?
#
loop_
_entity_poly.entity_id
_entity_poly.type
_entity_poly.pdbx_seq_one_letter_code
_entity_poly.pdbx_strand_id
1 'polypeptide(L)'
;MNTEEQYKLHKGFYEFEFQQKNFIISRLTTAYTVIIIVGGGGAYFLNNFNLYPISTLGVIFLLLFVPFALSLLTVIFYLTKCFFTYEYGYPAAATEFQRYIEDHEKRNKRVAASKKRDIRDKVQQCLSKQYCECATILRRHNKTRIGWFLRAMQATRVAVIFLFIMTPVFYAQKYQSQQKHIFYNEISVQQIKETKAMCDKDKDKDEDVEPEEPKIDRVMENRDEFRKSAEESEEDNNED
;
A
#
# COMPACT_ATOMS: atom_id res chain seq x y z
N MET A 1 9.82 -46.31 -21.73
CA MET A 1 10.06 -44.87 -22.00
C MET A 1 11.56 -44.68 -22.12
N ASN A 2 12.02 -44.19 -23.27
CA ASN A 2 13.45 -43.94 -23.52
C ASN A 2 13.94 -42.78 -22.63
N THR A 3 15.24 -42.75 -22.29
CA THR A 3 15.89 -41.67 -21.51
C THR A 3 15.59 -40.29 -22.11
N GLU A 4 15.54 -40.20 -23.44
CA GLU A 4 15.21 -38.96 -24.15
C GLU A 4 13.76 -38.50 -23.93
N GLU A 5 12.80 -39.44 -23.92
CA GLU A 5 11.38 -39.14 -23.65
C GLU A 5 11.18 -38.68 -22.21
N GLN A 6 11.84 -39.34 -21.25
CA GLN A 6 11.86 -38.93 -19.84
C GLN A 6 12.39 -37.51 -19.65
N TYR A 7 13.52 -37.21 -20.31
CA TYR A 7 14.11 -35.88 -20.28
C TYR A 7 13.14 -34.81 -20.82
N LYS A 8 12.55 -35.05 -22.00
CA LYS A 8 11.58 -34.13 -22.62
C LYS A 8 10.37 -33.89 -21.72
N LEU A 9 9.85 -34.94 -21.10
CA LEU A 9 8.71 -34.86 -20.19
C LEU A 9 9.04 -34.01 -18.95
N HIS A 10 10.14 -34.29 -18.25
CA HIS A 10 10.53 -33.52 -17.05
C HIS A 10 10.87 -32.06 -17.37
N LYS A 11 11.54 -31.82 -18.50
CA LYS A 11 11.81 -30.46 -18.97
C LYS A 11 10.50 -29.71 -19.23
N GLY A 12 9.54 -30.33 -19.92
CA GLY A 12 8.23 -29.73 -20.18
C GLY A 12 7.46 -29.40 -18.89
N PHE A 13 7.48 -30.30 -17.90
CA PHE A 13 6.88 -30.03 -16.58
C PHE A 13 7.55 -28.86 -15.86
N TYR A 14 8.88 -28.77 -15.90
CA TYR A 14 9.61 -27.65 -15.32
C TYR A 14 9.23 -26.33 -16.01
N GLU A 15 9.23 -26.30 -17.34
CA GLU A 15 8.87 -25.11 -18.11
C GLU A 15 7.44 -24.65 -17.83
N PHE A 16 6.48 -25.58 -17.72
CA PHE A 16 5.11 -25.27 -17.33
C PHE A 16 5.02 -24.61 -15.95
N GLU A 17 5.66 -25.20 -14.93
CA GLU A 17 5.65 -24.64 -13.57
C GLU A 17 6.39 -23.29 -13.49
N PHE A 18 7.42 -23.11 -14.31
CA PHE A 18 8.12 -21.83 -14.43
C PHE A 18 7.25 -20.76 -15.09
N GLN A 19 6.49 -21.10 -16.12
CA GLN A 19 5.51 -20.18 -16.73
C GLN A 19 4.41 -19.81 -15.74
N GLN A 20 3.92 -20.76 -14.94
CA GLN A 20 2.94 -20.49 -13.89
C GLN A 20 3.46 -19.50 -12.86
N LYS A 21 4.73 -19.63 -12.44
CA LYS A 21 5.39 -18.64 -11.57
C LYS A 21 5.32 -17.24 -12.18
N ASN A 22 5.70 -17.09 -13.45
CA ASN A 22 5.69 -15.78 -14.13
C ASN A 22 4.27 -15.21 -14.24
N PHE A 23 3.29 -16.05 -14.54
CA PHE A 23 1.88 -15.65 -14.55
C PHE A 23 1.43 -15.13 -13.19
N ILE A 24 1.75 -15.83 -12.10
CA ILE A 24 1.42 -15.39 -10.74
C ILE A 24 2.08 -14.04 -10.42
N ILE A 25 3.36 -13.86 -10.77
CA ILE A 25 4.07 -12.59 -10.57
C ILE A 25 3.39 -11.44 -11.33
N SER A 26 3.04 -11.65 -12.60
CA SER A 26 2.33 -10.65 -13.40
C SER A 26 0.98 -10.26 -12.77
N ARG A 27 0.22 -11.24 -12.26
CA ARG A 27 -1.06 -11.00 -11.58
C ARG A 27 -0.90 -10.27 -10.24
N LEU A 28 0.20 -10.51 -9.52
CA LEU A 28 0.51 -9.81 -8.28
C LEU A 28 0.71 -8.31 -8.49
N THR A 29 1.41 -7.92 -9.56
CA THR A 29 1.57 -6.49 -9.92
C THR A 29 0.22 -5.82 -10.11
N THR A 30 -0.71 -6.48 -10.81
CA THR A 30 -2.07 -5.95 -11.00
C THR A 30 -2.81 -5.81 -9.66
N ALA A 31 -2.68 -6.80 -8.77
CA ALA A 31 -3.31 -6.75 -7.45
C ALA A 31 -2.78 -5.58 -6.60
N TYR A 32 -1.46 -5.30 -6.64
CA TYR A 32 -0.90 -4.12 -5.98
C TYR A 32 -1.48 -2.81 -6.50
N THR A 33 -1.61 -2.67 -7.83
CA THR A 33 -2.22 -1.47 -8.42
C THR A 33 -3.64 -1.25 -7.88
N VAL A 34 -4.45 -2.31 -7.81
CA VAL A 34 -5.82 -2.24 -7.25
C VAL A 34 -5.78 -1.79 -5.79
N ILE A 35 -4.87 -2.32 -4.97
CA ILE A 35 -4.76 -1.95 -3.56
C ILE A 35 -4.31 -0.50 -3.37
N ILE A 36 -3.39 -0.01 -4.21
CA ILE A 36 -2.97 1.39 -4.17
C ILE A 36 -4.18 2.30 -4.46
N ILE A 37 -5.00 1.96 -5.45
CA ILE A 37 -6.22 2.72 -5.78
C ILE A 37 -7.22 2.69 -4.61
N VAL A 38 -7.51 1.50 -4.07
CA VAL A 38 -8.46 1.32 -2.95
C VAL A 38 -7.95 2.02 -1.69
N GLY A 39 -6.66 1.87 -1.37
CA GLY A 39 -6.00 2.52 -0.24
C GLY A 39 -5.96 4.04 -0.39
N GLY A 40 -5.69 4.55 -1.60
CA GLY A 40 -5.77 5.97 -1.91
C GLY A 40 -7.18 6.54 -1.71
N GLY A 41 -8.23 5.80 -2.12
CA GLY A 41 -9.61 6.18 -1.85
C GLY A 41 -9.93 6.21 -0.35
N GLY A 42 -9.46 5.22 0.41
CA GLY A 42 -9.58 5.20 1.87
C GLY A 42 -8.86 6.37 2.55
N ALA A 43 -7.63 6.67 2.13
CA ALA A 43 -6.83 7.79 2.63
C ALA A 43 -7.46 9.14 2.29
N TYR A 44 -8.03 9.28 1.09
CA TYR A 44 -8.79 10.47 0.70
C TYR A 44 -9.97 10.71 1.65
N PHE A 45 -10.76 9.67 1.93
CA PHE A 45 -11.88 9.78 2.85
C PHE A 45 -11.42 10.16 4.25
N LEU A 46 -10.35 9.54 4.77
CA LEU A 46 -9.80 9.87 6.09
C LEU A 46 -9.32 11.33 6.19
N ASN A 47 -8.58 11.82 5.17
CA ASN A 47 -8.07 13.19 5.14
C ASN A 47 -9.16 14.25 5.00
N ASN A 48 -10.29 13.92 4.35
CA ASN A 48 -11.38 14.85 4.13
C ASN A 48 -12.53 14.69 5.13
N PHE A 49 -12.37 13.80 6.12
CA PHE A 49 -13.39 13.55 7.13
C PHE A 49 -13.19 14.49 8.33
N ASN A 50 -14.14 15.41 8.50
CA ASN A 50 -14.17 16.26 9.69
C ASN A 50 -14.71 15.46 10.88
N LEU A 51 -13.85 15.16 11.86
CA LEU A 51 -14.25 14.43 13.08
C LEU A 51 -15.21 15.22 13.96
N TYR A 52 -15.19 16.56 13.88
CA TYR A 52 -15.97 17.43 14.75
C TYR A 52 -16.97 18.29 13.97
N PRO A 53 -18.22 18.43 14.45
CA PRO A 53 -18.85 17.69 15.56
C PRO A 53 -19.18 16.23 15.18
N ILE A 54 -19.08 15.31 16.14
CA ILE A 54 -19.41 13.89 15.94
C ILE A 54 -20.91 13.75 15.67
N SER A 55 -21.27 13.55 14.40
CA SER A 55 -22.63 13.25 13.98
C SER A 55 -22.88 11.74 13.97
N THR A 56 -24.14 11.31 14.05
CA THR A 56 -24.52 9.89 13.93
C THR A 56 -23.98 9.26 12.64
N LEU A 57 -23.98 10.01 11.53
CA LEU A 57 -23.39 9.58 10.27
C LEU A 57 -21.86 9.41 10.36
N GLY A 58 -21.18 10.26 11.13
CA GLY A 58 -19.75 10.12 11.40
C GLY A 58 -19.42 8.85 12.17
N VAL A 59 -20.25 8.48 13.16
CA VAL A 59 -20.10 7.21 13.89
C VAL A 59 -20.31 6.01 12.98
N ILE A 60 -21.35 6.04 12.12
CA ILE A 60 -21.61 4.99 11.12
C ILE A 60 -20.44 4.88 10.14
N PHE A 61 -19.90 6.00 9.67
CA PHE A 61 -18.72 6.04 8.80
C PHE A 61 -17.52 5.36 9.47
N LEU A 62 -17.20 5.72 10.72
CA LEU A 62 -16.08 5.10 11.46
C LEU A 62 -16.30 3.59 11.66
N LEU A 63 -17.53 3.17 11.95
CA LEU A 63 -17.88 1.75 12.10
C LEU A 63 -17.69 0.96 10.79
N LEU A 64 -17.88 1.59 9.63
CA LEU A 64 -17.59 1.00 8.31
C LEU A 64 -16.11 1.11 7.92
N PHE A 65 -15.41 2.15 8.37
CA PHE A 65 -14.01 2.37 8.07
C PHE A 65 -13.08 1.36 8.77
N VAL A 66 -13.40 0.96 10.01
CA VAL A 66 -12.61 -0.05 10.75
C VAL A 66 -12.49 -1.39 9.99
N PRO A 67 -13.58 -2.06 9.56
CA PRO A 67 -13.47 -3.30 8.79
C PRO A 67 -12.81 -3.10 7.42
N PHE A 68 -12.97 -1.92 6.79
CA PHE A 68 -12.22 -1.56 5.59
C PHE A 68 -10.71 -1.55 5.85
N ALA A 69 -10.26 -0.87 6.91
CA ALA A 69 -8.85 -0.77 7.28
C ALA A 69 -8.26 -2.14 7.66
N LEU A 70 -8.99 -2.94 8.45
CA LEU A 70 -8.59 -4.31 8.79
C LEU A 70 -8.50 -5.20 7.54
N SER A 71 -9.41 -5.03 6.59
CA SER A 71 -9.37 -5.74 5.31
C SER A 71 -8.13 -5.36 4.51
N LEU A 72 -7.80 -4.06 4.39
CA LEU A 72 -6.58 -3.60 3.72
C LEU A 72 -5.30 -4.15 4.37
N LEU A 73 -5.21 -4.12 5.70
CA LEU A 73 -4.07 -4.71 6.43
C LEU A 73 -3.93 -6.21 6.13
N THR A 74 -5.05 -6.93 6.09
CA THR A 74 -5.08 -8.36 5.74
C THR A 74 -4.60 -8.60 4.31
N VAL A 75 -4.99 -7.75 3.37
CA VAL A 75 -4.51 -7.83 1.98
C VAL A 75 -3.00 -7.61 1.90
N ILE A 76 -2.49 -6.55 2.55
CA ILE A 76 -1.05 -6.24 2.58
C ILE A 76 -0.28 -7.42 3.18
N PHE A 77 -0.75 -8.00 4.27
CA PHE A 77 -0.13 -9.17 4.89
C PHE A 77 -0.03 -10.35 3.92
N TYR A 78 -1.13 -10.73 3.26
CA TYR A 78 -1.12 -11.88 2.35
C TYR A 78 -0.32 -11.62 1.07
N LEU A 79 -0.33 -10.40 0.54
CA LEU A 79 0.52 -10.05 -0.60
C LEU A 79 1.99 -10.08 -0.25
N THR A 80 2.39 -9.57 0.91
CA THR A 80 3.77 -9.65 1.39
C THR A 80 4.20 -11.11 1.54
N LYS A 81 3.33 -11.99 2.06
CA LYS A 81 3.58 -13.45 2.09
C LYS A 81 3.71 -14.08 0.70
N CYS A 82 3.11 -13.50 -0.34
CA CYS A 82 3.33 -13.96 -1.71
C CYS A 82 4.73 -13.64 -2.24
N PHE A 83 5.43 -12.65 -1.67
CA PHE A 83 6.78 -12.24 -2.13
C PHE A 83 7.91 -12.89 -1.33
N PHE A 84 7.82 -12.89 0.00
CA PHE A 84 8.99 -13.12 0.86
C PHE A 84 9.30 -14.58 1.22
N THR A 85 8.69 -15.59 0.59
CA THR A 85 8.70 -16.95 1.18
C THR A 85 9.29 -18.05 0.30
N TYR A 86 9.81 -17.78 -0.90
CA TYR A 86 10.13 -18.87 -1.83
C TYR A 86 11.47 -18.73 -2.56
N GLU A 87 12.43 -19.57 -2.16
CA GLU A 87 13.59 -19.89 -2.98
C GLU A 87 13.14 -20.77 -4.15
N TYR A 88 13.41 -20.33 -5.37
CA TYR A 88 13.10 -21.11 -6.57
C TYR A 88 14.29 -22.01 -6.91
N GLY A 89 14.03 -23.29 -7.12
CA GLY A 89 15.01 -24.22 -7.67
C GLY A 89 15.28 -23.88 -9.14
N TYR A 90 16.55 -23.72 -9.50
CA TYR A 90 16.99 -23.62 -10.88
C TYR A 90 17.85 -24.83 -11.22
N PRO A 91 17.72 -25.40 -12.43
CA PRO A 91 18.64 -26.42 -12.89
C PRO A 91 20.08 -25.87 -12.90
N ALA A 92 21.05 -26.78 -12.77
CA ALA A 92 22.46 -26.39 -12.69
C ALA A 92 22.90 -25.57 -13.91
N ALA A 93 23.83 -24.63 -13.68
CA ALA A 93 24.35 -23.77 -14.72
C ALA A 93 25.09 -24.59 -15.79
N ALA A 94 25.15 -24.07 -17.02
CA ALA A 94 25.86 -24.74 -18.13
C ALA A 94 27.33 -25.05 -17.80
N THR A 95 27.97 -24.20 -17.00
CA THR A 95 29.36 -24.37 -16.53
C THR A 95 29.54 -25.59 -15.62
N GLU A 96 28.56 -25.90 -14.77
CA GLU A 96 28.59 -27.09 -13.92
C GLU A 96 28.41 -28.37 -14.75
N PHE A 97 27.54 -28.32 -15.77
CA PHE A 97 27.39 -29.42 -16.72
C PHE A 97 28.64 -29.64 -17.57
N GLN A 98 29.32 -28.57 -17.96
CA GLN A 98 30.56 -28.66 -18.73
C GLN A 98 31.66 -29.35 -17.91
N ARG A 99 31.83 -28.98 -16.65
CA ARG A 99 32.72 -29.68 -15.71
C ARG A 99 32.34 -31.15 -15.52
N TYR A 100 31.04 -31.44 -15.39
CA TYR A 100 30.54 -32.80 -15.28
C TYR A 100 30.90 -33.66 -16.51
N ILE A 101 30.77 -33.10 -17.73
CA ILE A 101 31.14 -33.76 -18.97
C ILE A 101 32.66 -34.02 -18.99
N GLU A 102 33.47 -33.01 -18.70
CA GLU A 102 34.94 -33.10 -18.67
C GLU A 102 35.43 -34.20 -17.70
N ASP A 103 34.81 -34.31 -16.52
CA ASP A 103 35.13 -35.34 -15.53
C ASP A 103 34.81 -36.76 -16.04
N HIS A 104 33.67 -36.93 -16.72
CA HIS A 104 33.31 -38.23 -17.32
C HIS A 104 34.20 -38.57 -18.51
N GLU A 105 34.58 -37.60 -19.34
CA GLU A 105 35.55 -37.81 -20.43
C GLU A 105 36.92 -38.22 -19.88
N LYS A 106 37.41 -37.52 -18.85
CA LYS A 106 38.68 -37.82 -18.19
C LYS A 106 38.66 -39.21 -17.56
N ARG A 107 37.54 -39.63 -16.98
CA ARG A 107 37.33 -40.99 -16.46
C ARG A 107 37.32 -42.04 -17.59
N ASN A 108 36.59 -41.79 -18.67
CA ASN A 108 36.50 -42.69 -19.81
C ASN A 108 37.84 -42.90 -20.53
N LYS A 109 38.76 -41.92 -20.47
CA LYS A 109 40.15 -42.04 -20.96
C LYS A 109 41.01 -43.01 -20.12
N ARG A 110 40.64 -43.30 -18.86
CA ARG A 110 41.42 -44.11 -17.92
C ARG A 110 40.91 -45.55 -17.76
N VAL A 111 39.86 -45.95 -18.49
CA VAL A 111 39.22 -47.27 -18.36
C VAL A 111 39.16 -48.00 -19.71
N ALA A 112 39.13 -49.33 -19.65
CA ALA A 112 38.96 -50.18 -20.84
C ALA A 112 37.65 -49.87 -21.58
N ALA A 113 37.62 -50.09 -22.90
CA ALA A 113 36.48 -49.74 -23.77
C ALA A 113 35.15 -50.35 -23.29
N SER A 114 35.16 -51.57 -22.77
CA SER A 114 33.98 -52.26 -22.22
C SER A 114 33.40 -51.64 -20.94
N LYS A 115 34.15 -50.74 -20.28
CA LYS A 115 33.73 -50.03 -19.06
C LYS A 115 33.44 -48.55 -19.30
N LYS A 116 33.58 -48.05 -20.53
CA LYS A 116 33.24 -46.67 -20.88
C LYS A 116 31.73 -46.48 -20.74
N ARG A 117 31.34 -45.39 -20.09
CA ARG A 117 29.93 -45.01 -19.97
C ARG A 117 29.57 -44.09 -21.11
N ASP A 118 28.36 -44.22 -21.62
CA ASP A 118 27.78 -43.21 -22.50
C ASP A 118 27.54 -41.92 -21.69
N ILE A 119 28.31 -40.89 -22.02
CA ILE A 119 28.28 -39.59 -21.36
C ILE A 119 26.93 -38.93 -21.63
N ARG A 120 26.36 -39.09 -22.83
CA ARG A 120 25.09 -38.47 -23.23
C ARG A 120 23.96 -38.98 -22.35
N ASP A 121 23.86 -40.29 -22.18
CA ASP A 121 22.85 -40.92 -21.33
C ASP A 121 22.98 -40.49 -19.86
N LYS A 122 24.23 -40.39 -19.35
CA LYS A 122 24.45 -39.95 -17.96
C LYS A 122 24.10 -38.48 -17.75
N VAL A 123 24.43 -37.61 -18.70
CA VAL A 123 24.05 -36.20 -18.67
C VAL A 123 22.53 -36.06 -18.76
N GLN A 124 21.86 -36.78 -19.66
CA GLN A 124 20.40 -36.76 -19.77
C GLN A 124 19.71 -37.26 -18.49
N GLN A 125 20.20 -38.33 -17.87
CA GLN A 125 19.69 -38.83 -16.59
C GLN A 125 19.86 -37.80 -15.47
N CYS A 126 21.02 -37.14 -15.40
CA CYS A 126 21.31 -36.09 -14.42
C CYS A 126 20.37 -34.88 -14.60
N LEU A 127 20.26 -34.37 -15.82
CA LEU A 127 19.36 -33.27 -16.16
C LEU A 127 17.89 -33.62 -15.88
N SER A 128 17.46 -34.81 -16.29
CA SER A 128 16.10 -35.31 -16.08
C SER A 128 15.74 -35.31 -14.59
N LYS A 129 16.67 -35.76 -13.74
CA LYS A 129 16.51 -35.72 -12.27
C LYS A 129 16.43 -34.29 -11.74
N GLN A 130 17.35 -33.41 -12.14
CA GLN A 130 17.34 -32.01 -11.71
C GLN A 130 16.06 -31.27 -12.12
N TYR A 131 15.61 -31.44 -13.37
CA TYR A 131 14.35 -30.84 -13.83
C TYR A 131 13.16 -31.33 -13.01
N CYS A 132 13.10 -32.62 -12.70
CA CYS A 132 12.04 -33.18 -11.87
C CYS A 132 12.05 -32.62 -10.44
N GLU A 133 13.22 -32.52 -9.82
CA GLU A 133 13.40 -31.94 -8.48
C GLU A 133 13.01 -30.46 -8.46
N CYS A 134 13.53 -29.66 -9.41
CA CYS A 134 13.19 -28.25 -9.54
C CYS A 134 11.70 -28.04 -9.82
N ALA A 135 11.09 -28.82 -10.72
CA ALA A 135 9.66 -28.74 -11.01
C ALA A 135 8.82 -29.04 -9.77
N THR A 136 9.21 -30.02 -8.96
CA THR A 136 8.51 -30.38 -7.71
C THR A 136 8.57 -29.25 -6.69
N ILE A 137 9.74 -28.62 -6.53
CA ILE A 137 9.93 -27.45 -5.66
C ILE A 137 9.08 -26.28 -6.14
N LEU A 138 9.17 -25.95 -7.44
CA LEU A 138 8.37 -24.89 -8.06
C LEU A 138 6.88 -25.12 -7.86
N ARG A 139 6.38 -26.33 -8.12
CA ARG A 139 4.96 -26.68 -7.96
C ARG A 139 4.47 -26.46 -6.53
N ARG A 140 5.25 -26.89 -5.53
CA ARG A 140 4.92 -26.70 -4.11
C ARG A 140 4.82 -25.21 -3.77
N HIS A 141 5.77 -24.41 -4.23
CA HIS A 141 5.78 -22.97 -4.01
C HIS A 141 4.67 -22.25 -4.76
N ASN A 142 4.42 -22.58 -6.03
CA ASN A 142 3.31 -22.06 -6.83
C ASN A 142 1.97 -22.33 -6.17
N LYS A 143 1.71 -23.57 -5.72
CA LYS A 143 0.47 -23.92 -5.01
C LYS A 143 0.26 -23.07 -3.76
N THR A 144 1.31 -22.89 -2.96
CA THR A 144 1.24 -22.11 -1.73
C THR A 144 1.03 -20.63 -2.03
N ARG A 145 1.75 -20.09 -3.01
CA ARG A 145 1.65 -18.69 -3.46
C ARG A 145 0.26 -18.37 -4.02
N ILE A 146 -0.32 -19.26 -4.82
CA ILE A 146 -1.70 -19.14 -5.30
C ILE A 146 -2.68 -19.11 -4.11
N GLY A 147 -2.48 -19.95 -3.10
CA GLY A 147 -3.33 -19.94 -1.90
C GLY A 147 -3.34 -18.59 -1.18
N TRP A 148 -2.17 -17.99 -0.96
CA TRP A 148 -2.07 -16.65 -0.37
C TRP A 148 -2.66 -15.57 -1.28
N PHE A 149 -2.41 -15.65 -2.58
CA PHE A 149 -2.95 -14.72 -3.57
C PHE A 149 -4.48 -14.73 -3.59
N LEU A 150 -5.11 -15.91 -3.56
CA LEU A 150 -6.56 -16.02 -3.53
C LEU A 150 -7.16 -15.42 -2.25
N ARG A 151 -6.52 -15.63 -1.09
CA ARG A 151 -6.93 -15.00 0.17
C ARG A 151 -6.79 -13.48 0.14
N ALA A 152 -5.69 -12.97 -0.41
CA ALA A 152 -5.51 -11.53 -0.64
C ALA A 152 -6.60 -10.97 -1.54
N MET A 153 -6.99 -11.70 -2.59
CA MET A 153 -8.03 -11.26 -3.52
C MET A 153 -9.43 -11.29 -2.90
N GLN A 154 -9.73 -12.27 -2.06
CA GLN A 154 -10.96 -12.29 -1.27
C GLN A 154 -11.04 -11.08 -0.33
N ALA A 155 -9.97 -10.80 0.42
CA ALA A 155 -9.91 -9.62 1.28
C ALA A 155 -10.03 -8.31 0.48
N THR A 156 -9.39 -8.22 -0.69
CA THR A 156 -9.50 -7.04 -1.57
C THR A 156 -10.95 -6.79 -1.99
N ARG A 157 -11.72 -7.84 -2.33
CA ARG A 157 -13.15 -7.70 -2.65
C ARG A 157 -13.95 -7.15 -1.47
N VAL A 158 -13.67 -7.63 -0.26
CA VAL A 158 -14.30 -7.13 0.96
C VAL A 158 -13.97 -5.65 1.18
N ALA A 159 -12.70 -5.24 1.04
CA ALA A 159 -12.30 -3.84 1.13
C ALA A 159 -13.03 -2.95 0.11
N VAL A 160 -13.13 -3.40 -1.15
CA VAL A 160 -13.86 -2.69 -2.20
C VAL A 160 -15.34 -2.52 -1.83
N ILE A 161 -16.00 -3.58 -1.34
CA ILE A 161 -17.41 -3.50 -0.91
C ILE A 161 -17.59 -2.46 0.20
N PHE A 162 -16.74 -2.48 1.23
CA PHE A 162 -16.82 -1.49 2.31
C PHE A 162 -16.54 -0.07 1.81
N LEU A 163 -15.58 0.12 0.90
CA LEU A 163 -15.32 1.42 0.28
C LEU A 163 -16.56 1.95 -0.45
N PHE A 164 -17.24 1.11 -1.22
CA PHE A 164 -18.48 1.47 -1.93
C PHE A 164 -19.62 1.81 -0.97
N ILE A 165 -19.82 1.03 0.10
CA ILE A 165 -20.88 1.28 1.10
C ILE A 165 -20.57 2.56 1.90
N MET A 166 -19.30 2.82 2.19
CA MET A 166 -18.86 4.01 2.94
C MET A 166 -19.01 5.30 2.13
N THR A 167 -18.87 5.23 0.81
CA THR A 167 -18.93 6.39 -0.10
C THR A 167 -20.20 7.24 0.09
N PRO A 168 -21.45 6.72 0.02
CA PRO A 168 -22.64 7.52 0.24
C PRO A 168 -22.74 8.08 1.66
N VAL A 169 -22.30 7.33 2.67
CA VAL A 169 -22.31 7.78 4.07
C VAL A 169 -21.37 8.99 4.24
N PHE A 170 -20.17 8.92 3.65
CA PHE A 170 -19.20 10.00 3.64
C PHE A 170 -19.75 11.26 2.98
N TYR A 171 -20.32 11.15 1.78
CA TYR A 171 -20.87 12.32 1.08
C TYR A 171 -22.10 12.89 1.77
N ALA A 172 -22.96 12.05 2.36
CA ALA A 172 -24.11 12.51 3.15
C ALA A 172 -23.65 13.32 4.39
N GLN A 173 -22.64 12.83 5.11
CA GLN A 173 -22.06 13.54 6.24
C GLN A 173 -21.38 14.84 5.81
N LYS A 174 -20.61 14.82 4.72
CA LYS A 174 -19.96 16.01 4.15
C LYS A 174 -20.99 17.08 3.77
N TYR A 175 -22.07 16.70 3.11
CA TYR A 175 -23.14 17.62 2.71
C TYR A 175 -23.86 18.24 3.93
N GLN A 176 -24.18 17.43 4.95
CA GLN A 176 -24.76 17.93 6.20
C GLN A 176 -23.84 18.90 6.94
N SER A 177 -22.52 18.63 6.95
CA SER A 177 -21.53 19.51 7.57
C SER A 177 -21.44 20.86 6.84
N GLN A 178 -21.43 20.84 5.50
CA GLN A 178 -21.40 22.07 4.70
C GLN A 178 -22.63 22.95 4.89
N GLN A 179 -23.83 22.37 4.94
CA GLN A 179 -25.06 23.14 5.20
C GLN A 179 -25.02 23.84 6.56
N LYS A 180 -24.51 23.18 7.60
CA LYS A 180 -24.35 23.81 8.92
C LYS A 180 -23.41 25.01 8.87
N HIS A 181 -22.26 24.90 8.19
CA HIS A 181 -21.32 26.01 8.07
C HIS A 181 -21.91 27.22 7.35
N ILE A 182 -22.69 27.01 6.28
CA ILE A 182 -23.36 28.10 5.55
C ILE A 182 -24.36 28.80 6.49
N PHE A 183 -25.18 28.03 7.21
CA PHE A 183 -26.19 28.57 8.12
C PHE A 183 -25.56 29.37 9.29
N TYR A 184 -24.51 28.85 9.92
CA TYR A 184 -23.83 29.57 11.02
C TYR A 184 -23.15 30.85 10.57
N ASN A 185 -22.57 30.87 9.36
CA ASN A 185 -21.97 32.08 8.79
C ASN A 185 -23.03 33.14 8.46
N GLU A 186 -24.22 32.73 8.01
CA GLU A 186 -25.29 33.67 7.70
C GLU A 186 -25.85 34.33 8.98
N ILE A 187 -26.00 33.56 10.06
CA ILE A 187 -26.40 34.08 11.38
C ILE A 187 -25.34 35.03 11.95
N SER A 188 -24.06 34.69 11.89
CA SER A 188 -23.00 35.55 12.45
C SER A 188 -22.88 36.87 11.68
N VAL A 189 -23.05 36.86 10.35
CA VAL A 189 -23.07 38.07 9.53
C VAL A 189 -24.29 38.95 9.85
N GLN A 190 -25.47 38.36 10.10
CA GLN A 190 -26.65 39.12 10.55
C GLN A 190 -26.42 39.77 11.92
N GLN A 191 -25.88 39.04 12.89
CA GLN A 191 -25.59 39.59 14.23
C GLN A 191 -24.56 40.73 14.18
N ILE A 192 -23.53 40.62 13.34
CA ILE A 192 -22.55 41.70 13.14
C ILE A 192 -23.22 42.94 12.52
N LYS A 193 -24.15 42.77 11.57
CA LYS A 193 -24.90 43.89 10.98
C LYS A 193 -25.81 44.58 12.00
N GLU A 194 -26.53 43.81 12.82
CA GLU A 194 -27.39 44.37 13.87
C GLU A 194 -26.59 45.11 14.93
N THR A 195 -25.44 44.57 15.34
CA THR A 195 -24.57 45.22 16.33
C THR A 195 -24.00 46.54 15.78
N LYS A 196 -23.58 46.58 14.50
CA LYS A 196 -23.15 47.83 13.86
C LYS A 196 -24.29 48.86 13.76
N ALA A 197 -25.50 48.43 13.40
CA ALA A 197 -26.65 49.33 13.33
C ALA A 197 -27.08 49.89 14.70
N MET A 198 -26.81 49.18 15.80
CA MET A 198 -26.99 49.71 17.16
C MET A 198 -25.90 50.74 17.51
N CYS A 199 -24.63 50.45 17.24
CA CYS A 199 -23.53 51.40 17.51
C CYS A 199 -23.61 52.69 16.68
N ASP A 200 -24.15 52.65 15.46
CA ASP A 200 -24.29 53.85 14.64
C ASP A 200 -25.45 54.74 15.09
N LYS A 201 -26.51 54.18 15.71
CA LYS A 201 -27.64 54.96 16.25
C LYS A 201 -27.30 55.73 17.53
N ASP A 202 -26.28 55.29 18.27
CA ASP A 202 -25.82 55.98 19.47
C ASP A 202 -24.84 57.12 19.13
N LYS A 203 -24.27 57.15 17.93
CA LYS A 203 -23.39 58.25 17.47
C LYS A 203 -24.14 59.51 17.03
N ASP A 204 -25.42 59.39 16.65
CA ASP A 204 -26.25 60.54 16.25
C ASP A 204 -26.88 61.28 17.46
N LYS A 205 -26.47 60.96 18.70
CA LYS A 205 -26.97 61.62 19.92
C LYS A 205 -25.92 62.37 20.73
N ASP A 206 -24.65 62.29 20.36
CA ASP A 206 -23.55 63.00 21.00
C ASP A 206 -22.87 63.97 20.00
N GLU A 207 -23.67 64.78 19.29
CA GLU A 207 -23.19 66.06 18.76
C GLU A 207 -23.41 67.12 19.86
N ASP A 208 -22.44 67.24 20.77
CA ASP A 208 -22.06 68.46 21.53
C ASP A 208 -21.16 68.11 22.73
N VAL A 209 -20.17 67.23 22.55
CA VAL A 209 -19.05 67.10 23.49
C VAL A 209 -17.76 67.37 22.75
N GLU A 210 -17.19 68.52 23.09
CA GLU A 210 -15.88 69.02 22.66
C GLU A 210 -14.81 67.95 22.91
N PRO A 211 -13.94 67.64 21.93
CA PRO A 211 -12.99 66.56 22.07
C PRO A 211 -11.86 66.96 23.04
N GLU A 212 -11.87 66.40 24.26
CA GLU A 212 -10.65 66.34 25.06
C GLU A 212 -9.65 65.41 24.38
N GLU A 213 -8.48 65.94 24.04
CA GLU A 213 -7.37 65.20 23.45
C GLU A 213 -7.02 63.97 24.31
N PRO A 214 -7.07 62.75 23.76
CA PRO A 214 -6.61 61.58 24.48
C PRO A 214 -5.08 61.67 24.63
N LYS A 215 -4.62 61.80 25.88
CA LYS A 215 -3.22 61.56 26.24
C LYS A 215 -2.86 60.12 25.88
N ILE A 216 -2.06 59.97 24.84
CA ILE A 216 -1.43 58.71 24.44
C ILE A 216 -0.33 58.41 25.45
N ASP A 217 -0.69 57.77 26.56
CA ASP A 217 0.29 57.08 27.38
C ASP A 217 0.61 55.73 26.74
N ARG A 218 1.91 55.56 26.52
CA ARG A 218 2.57 54.49 25.78
C ARG A 218 2.15 53.10 26.27
N VAL A 219 1.49 52.35 25.41
CA VAL A 219 1.50 50.88 25.43
C VAL A 219 2.37 50.42 24.26
N MET A 220 3.69 50.58 24.41
CA MET A 220 4.72 50.00 23.54
C MET A 220 5.67 49.15 24.38
N GLU A 221 5.13 48.21 25.14
CA GLU A 221 5.91 47.26 25.92
C GLU A 221 5.14 45.94 25.88
N ASN A 222 5.44 45.10 24.88
CA ASN A 222 5.13 43.65 24.79
C ASN A 222 5.27 43.09 23.37
N ARG A 223 5.65 43.89 22.36
CA ARG A 223 5.84 43.38 21.00
C ARG A 223 7.15 42.61 20.81
N ASP A 224 8.15 42.83 21.68
CA ASP A 224 9.45 42.16 21.59
C ASP A 224 9.50 40.81 22.33
N GLU A 225 8.64 40.57 23.33
CA GLU A 225 8.56 39.26 24.00
C GLU A 225 7.95 38.18 23.09
N PHE A 226 6.97 38.53 22.26
CA PHE A 226 6.35 37.54 21.36
C PHE A 226 7.27 37.07 20.23
N ARG A 227 8.30 37.85 19.88
CA ARG A 227 9.22 37.49 18.79
C ARG A 227 10.31 36.53 19.25
N LYS A 228 10.71 36.60 20.52
CA LYS A 228 11.72 35.70 21.10
C LYS A 228 11.22 34.27 21.30
N SER A 229 9.94 34.09 21.64
CA SER A 229 9.34 32.74 21.76
C SER A 229 9.10 32.03 20.44
N ALA A 230 9.07 32.75 19.30
CA ALA A 230 8.93 32.12 17.99
C ALA A 230 10.28 31.55 17.48
N GLU A 231 11.39 32.25 17.75
CA GLU A 231 12.72 31.83 17.30
C GLU A 231 13.26 30.61 18.10
N GLU A 232 12.94 30.48 19.39
CA GLU A 232 13.33 29.29 20.19
C GLU A 232 12.57 28.01 19.79
N SER A 233 11.44 28.11 19.08
CA SER A 233 10.66 26.92 18.66
C SER A 233 11.08 26.33 17.31
N GLU A 234 11.93 27.03 16.55
CA GLU A 234 12.44 26.55 15.25
C GLU A 234 13.80 25.83 15.35
N GLU A 235 14.59 26.05 16.41
CA GLU A 235 15.87 25.35 16.59
C GLU A 235 15.73 23.89 17.03
N ASP A 236 14.66 23.52 17.75
CA ASP A 236 14.45 22.15 18.25
C ASP A 236 13.93 21.14 17.19
N ASN A 237 13.62 21.57 15.97
CA ASN A 237 13.09 20.69 14.92
C ASN A 237 14.11 20.30 13.82
N ASN A 238 15.38 20.67 13.97
CA ASN A 238 16.44 20.37 12.98
C ASN A 238 17.49 19.35 13.47
N GLU A 239 17.30 18.73 14.64
CA GLU A 239 18.12 17.59 15.09
C GLU A 239 17.25 16.32 15.20
N ASP A 240 17.01 15.65 14.06
CA ASP A 240 16.81 14.18 13.96
C ASP A 240 16.69 13.69 12.50
#